data_AF-A0A968D1R0-F1
#
_entry.id   AF-A0A968D1R0-F1
#
_cell.length_a   1.000
_cell.length_b   1.000
_cell.length_c   1.000
_cell.angle_alpha   90.00
_cell.angle_beta   90.00
_cell.angle_gamma   90.00
#
_symmetry.space_group_name_H-M   'P 1'
#
loop_
_entity.id
_entity.type
_entity.pdbx_description
1 polymer ?
#
loop_
_entity_poly.entity_id
_entity_poly.type
_entity_poly.pdbx_seq_one_letter_code
_entity_poly.pdbx_strand_id
1 'polypeptide(L)'
;MPQDKKEHLRLSQKLDLMAALFNGDSIRPILEGFTTEQLVEAHGFLWDKLVELHYLTQKREFVREEVTRNMVSSATYQHQQGCDLRLDYCKGVECIWSNPICAGNKVKNNMEVMAETITRYLNSNSSNDNSEAPAEISQKDNILF
;
A
#
# COMPACT_ATOMS: atom_id res chain seq x y z
N MET A 1 -30.37 17.18 -4.32
CA MET A 1 -29.69 15.88 -4.40
C MET A 1 -29.89 15.18 -3.06
N PRO A 2 -30.33 13.91 -3.02
CA PRO A 2 -30.42 13.18 -1.76
C PRO A 2 -29.01 13.06 -1.16
N GLN A 3 -28.87 13.29 0.14
CA GLN A 3 -27.62 12.98 0.83
C GLN A 3 -27.56 11.47 1.02
N ASP A 4 -26.93 10.77 0.07
CA ASP A 4 -26.61 9.35 0.26
C ASP A 4 -25.73 9.20 1.50
N LYS A 5 -26.17 8.35 2.42
CA LYS A 5 -25.41 8.02 3.63
C LYS A 5 -24.09 7.41 3.19
N LYS A 6 -22.99 8.14 3.37
CA LYS A 6 -21.63 7.61 3.14
C LYS A 6 -21.46 6.33 3.95
N GLU A 7 -21.29 5.21 3.27
CA GLU A 7 -21.03 3.94 3.93
C GLU A 7 -19.56 3.89 4.37
N HIS A 8 -19.37 4.01 5.68
CA HIS A 8 -18.06 3.91 6.30
C HIS A 8 -17.66 2.45 6.53
N LEU A 9 -16.36 2.24 6.62
CA LEU A 9 -15.78 0.92 6.88
C LEU A 9 -15.99 0.56 8.35
N ARG A 10 -16.70 -0.54 8.60
CA ARG A 10 -17.00 -1.05 9.95
C ARG A 10 -15.72 -1.51 10.64
N LEU A 11 -15.74 -1.51 11.97
CA LEU A 11 -14.61 -2.02 12.76
C LEU A 11 -14.28 -3.48 12.41
N SER A 12 -15.30 -4.33 12.23
CA SER A 12 -15.10 -5.73 11.84
C SER A 12 -14.34 -5.84 10.51
N GLN A 13 -14.71 -5.04 9.50
CA GLN A 13 -14.04 -5.02 8.20
C GLN A 13 -12.57 -4.56 8.31
N LYS A 14 -12.26 -3.60 9.21
CA LYS A 14 -10.87 -3.19 9.50
C LYS A 14 -10.09 -4.35 10.12
N LEU A 15 -10.70 -5.06 11.06
CA LEU A 15 -10.09 -6.22 11.73
C LEU A 15 -9.88 -7.39 10.77
N ASP A 16 -10.82 -7.65 9.87
CA ASP A 16 -10.70 -8.70 8.85
C ASP A 16 -9.52 -8.42 7.92
N LEU A 17 -9.34 -7.16 7.49
CA LEU A 17 -8.17 -6.74 6.71
C LEU A 17 -6.87 -6.96 7.48
N MET A 18 -6.80 -6.53 8.74
CA MET A 18 -5.60 -6.71 9.57
C MET A 18 -5.27 -8.19 9.81
N ALA A 19 -6.29 -9.01 10.06
CA ALA A 19 -6.12 -10.45 10.25
C ALA A 19 -5.53 -11.09 8.99
N ALA A 20 -6.08 -10.77 7.81
CA ALA A 20 -5.54 -11.25 6.54
C ALA A 20 -4.08 -10.81 6.33
N LEU A 21 -3.74 -9.55 6.61
CA LEU A 21 -2.37 -9.04 6.50
C LEU A 21 -1.38 -9.80 7.40
N PHE A 22 -1.74 -10.04 8.66
CA PHE A 22 -0.88 -10.72 9.62
C PHE A 22 -0.73 -12.22 9.35
N ASN A 23 -1.74 -12.84 8.75
CA ASN A 23 -1.68 -14.24 8.32
C ASN A 23 -0.99 -14.42 6.95
N GLY A 24 -0.77 -13.33 6.21
CA GLY A 24 -0.29 -13.40 4.83
C GLY A 24 -1.34 -13.88 3.83
N ASP A 25 -2.62 -13.79 4.18
CA ASP A 25 -3.74 -14.16 3.32
C ASP A 25 -4.01 -13.07 2.27
N SER A 26 -4.62 -13.46 1.15
CA SER A 26 -5.09 -12.48 0.16
C SER A 26 -6.20 -11.61 0.74
N ILE A 27 -6.05 -10.29 0.64
CA ILE A 27 -7.10 -9.34 1.02
C ILE A 27 -8.20 -9.20 -0.06
N ARG A 28 -7.97 -9.72 -1.27
CA ARG A 28 -8.87 -9.56 -2.43
C ARG A 28 -10.32 -9.98 -2.13
N PRO A 29 -10.59 -11.14 -1.51
CA PRO A 29 -11.96 -11.58 -1.23
C PRO A 29 -12.69 -10.63 -0.27
N ILE A 30 -11.97 -10.03 0.69
CA ILE A 30 -12.54 -9.04 1.63
C ILE A 30 -12.94 -7.77 0.87
N LEU A 31 -12.05 -7.29 -0.01
CA LEU A 31 -12.27 -6.08 -0.80
C LEU A 31 -13.38 -6.23 -1.85
N GLU A 32 -13.68 -7.45 -2.31
CA GLU A 32 -14.78 -7.70 -3.24
C GLU A 32 -16.16 -7.38 -2.65
N GLY A 33 -16.30 -7.48 -1.33
CA GLY A 33 -17.53 -7.12 -0.61
C GLY A 33 -17.69 -5.62 -0.31
N PHE A 34 -16.72 -4.78 -0.67
CA PHE A 34 -16.76 -3.35 -0.32
C PHE A 34 -17.40 -2.49 -1.40
N THR A 35 -18.16 -1.48 -0.97
CA THR A 35 -18.62 -0.39 -1.83
C THR A 35 -17.47 0.51 -2.25
N THR A 36 -17.67 1.37 -3.25
CA THR A 36 -16.65 2.32 -3.71
C THR A 36 -16.16 3.23 -2.58
N GLU A 37 -17.08 3.72 -1.75
CA GLU A 37 -16.80 4.57 -0.58
C GLU A 37 -15.95 3.81 0.44
N GLN A 38 -16.32 2.56 0.73
CA GLN A 38 -15.55 1.69 1.61
C GLN A 38 -14.16 1.39 1.03
N LEU A 39 -14.00 1.21 -0.28
CA LEU A 39 -12.69 1.02 -0.91
C LEU A 39 -11.78 2.24 -0.74
N VAL A 40 -12.34 3.45 -0.80
CA VAL A 40 -11.57 4.68 -0.53
C VAL A 40 -11.13 4.73 0.93
N GLU A 41 -12.02 4.41 1.87
CA GLU A 41 -11.67 4.37 3.29
C GLU A 41 -10.66 3.24 3.59
N ALA A 42 -10.83 2.06 3.00
CA ALA A 42 -9.92 0.92 3.12
C ALA A 42 -8.51 1.26 2.62
N HIS A 43 -8.42 1.95 1.48
CA HIS A 43 -7.15 2.40 0.93
C HIS A 43 -6.43 3.36 1.89
N GLY A 44 -7.14 4.32 2.49
CA GLY A 44 -6.58 5.20 3.52
C GLY A 44 -6.10 4.42 4.74
N PHE A 45 -6.94 3.53 5.26
CA PHE A 45 -6.61 2.68 6.40
C PHE A 45 -5.36 1.81 6.16
N LEU A 46 -5.27 1.14 5.01
CA LEU A 46 -4.11 0.32 4.67
C LEU A 46 -2.84 1.17 4.49
N TRP A 47 -2.96 2.38 3.92
CA TRP A 47 -1.84 3.30 3.81
C TRP A 47 -1.30 3.70 5.18
N ASP A 48 -2.17 4.08 6.10
CA ASP A 48 -1.80 4.45 7.47
C ASP A 48 -1.10 3.27 8.17
N LYS A 49 -1.65 2.06 8.04
CA LYS A 49 -1.07 0.86 8.64
C LYS A 49 0.25 0.46 8.01
N LEU A 50 0.41 0.65 6.70
CA LEU A 50 1.68 0.44 6.02
C LEU A 50 2.77 1.36 6.58
N VAL A 51 2.46 2.66 6.72
CA VAL A 51 3.40 3.65 7.25
C VAL A 51 3.73 3.35 8.71
N GLU A 52 2.72 3.08 9.54
CA GLU A 52 2.89 2.71 10.95
C GLU A 52 3.80 1.47 11.10
N LEU A 53 3.50 0.39 10.37
CA LEU A 53 4.30 -0.83 10.42
C LEU A 53 5.72 -0.61 9.91
N HIS A 54 5.92 0.23 8.90
CA HIS A 54 7.25 0.61 8.46
C HIS A 54 8.05 1.22 9.61
N TYR A 55 7.51 2.22 10.30
CA TYR A 55 8.20 2.87 11.43
C TYR A 55 8.47 1.92 12.60
N LEU A 56 7.60 0.94 12.82
CA LEU A 56 7.77 -0.04 13.90
C LEU A 56 8.79 -1.14 13.58
N THR A 57 9.01 -1.45 12.30
CA THR A 57 9.77 -2.65 11.90
C THR A 57 11.03 -2.34 11.12
N GLN A 58 11.12 -1.21 10.44
CA GLN A 58 12.23 -0.88 9.56
C GLN A 58 13.16 0.16 10.21
N LYS A 59 14.48 -0.02 10.09
CA LYS A 59 15.50 0.89 10.67
C LYS A 59 15.83 2.09 9.76
N ARG A 60 14.93 2.47 8.86
CA ARG A 60 15.17 3.51 7.84
C ARG A 60 13.95 4.39 7.64
N GLU A 61 14.11 5.46 6.88
CA GLU A 61 13.00 6.36 6.55
C GLU A 61 12.04 5.71 5.54
N PHE A 62 10.75 6.06 5.72
CA PHE A 62 9.69 5.67 4.81
C PHE A 62 9.74 6.53 3.54
N VAL A 63 9.82 5.87 2.38
CA VAL A 63 9.82 6.53 1.08
C VAL A 63 8.61 6.05 0.28
N ARG A 64 7.69 6.97 -0.01
CA ARG A 64 6.40 6.68 -0.67
C ARG A 64 6.58 5.96 -2.01
N GLU A 65 7.57 6.40 -2.77
CA GLU A 65 7.89 5.92 -4.11
C GLU A 65 8.24 4.43 -4.11
N GLU A 66 8.73 3.88 -3.00
CA GLU A 66 9.08 2.46 -2.91
C GLU A 66 7.87 1.54 -2.95
N VAL A 67 6.73 2.03 -2.47
CA VAL A 67 5.45 1.33 -2.52
C VAL A 67 4.80 1.60 -3.87
N THR A 68 4.69 2.87 -4.26
CA THR A 68 3.91 3.28 -5.45
C THR A 68 4.55 2.87 -6.77
N ARG A 69 5.87 2.65 -6.84
CA ARG A 69 6.53 2.14 -8.05
C ARG A 69 6.09 0.73 -8.44
N ASN A 70 5.59 -0.05 -7.48
CA ASN A 70 5.08 -1.41 -7.74
C ASN A 70 3.58 -1.39 -8.08
N MET A 71 2.92 -0.23 -7.98
CA MET A 71 1.52 -0.07 -8.40
C MET A 71 1.44 0.15 -9.91
N VAL A 72 0.42 -0.44 -10.54
CA VAL A 72 0.15 -0.18 -11.95
C VAL A 72 -0.23 1.28 -12.12
N SER A 73 0.49 1.99 -12.99
CA SER A 73 0.21 3.39 -13.26
C SER A 73 -1.21 3.57 -13.80
N SER A 74 -1.80 4.73 -13.57
CA SER A 74 -3.15 5.02 -14.08
C SER A 74 -3.24 4.92 -15.61
N ALA A 75 -2.17 5.32 -16.31
CA ALA A 75 -2.08 5.27 -17.77
C ALA A 75 -2.01 3.84 -18.28
N THR A 76 -1.13 3.04 -17.67
CA THR A 76 -0.97 1.63 -17.99
C THR A 76 -2.27 0.87 -17.76
N TYR A 77 -2.90 1.07 -16.60
CA TYR A 77 -4.16 0.41 -16.27
C TYR A 77 -5.26 0.78 -17.27
N GLN A 78 -5.40 2.07 -17.59
CA GLN A 78 -6.40 2.53 -18.55
C GLN A 78 -6.23 1.87 -19.92
N HIS A 79 -4.99 1.81 -20.43
CA HIS A 79 -4.69 1.14 -21.69
C HIS A 79 -5.04 -0.35 -21.65
N GLN A 80 -4.76 -1.04 -20.55
CA GLN A 80 -5.14 -2.45 -20.35
C GLN A 80 -6.66 -2.67 -20.35
N GLN A 81 -7.44 -1.69 -19.91
CA GLN A 81 -8.90 -1.72 -19.95
C GLN A 81 -9.48 -1.29 -21.31
N GLY A 82 -8.64 -0.98 -22.31
CA GLY A 82 -9.09 -0.51 -23.62
C GLY A 82 -9.77 0.87 -23.57
N CYS A 83 -9.48 1.69 -22.56
CA CYS A 83 -10.08 3.00 -22.41
C CYS A 83 -9.23 4.06 -23.12
N ASP A 84 -9.86 4.84 -23.99
CA ASP A 84 -9.25 5.83 -24.89
C ASP A 84 -9.38 7.29 -24.40
N LEU A 85 -10.04 7.50 -23.25
CA LEU A 85 -10.21 8.81 -22.65
C LEU A 85 -8.86 9.46 -22.29
N ARG A 86 -8.81 10.78 -22.19
CA ARG A 86 -7.60 11.42 -21.64
C ARG A 86 -7.47 11.09 -20.14
N LEU A 87 -6.22 10.95 -19.66
CA LEU A 87 -5.94 10.55 -18.28
C LEU A 87 -6.51 11.49 -17.21
N ASP A 88 -6.47 12.78 -17.49
CA ASP A 88 -7.06 13.83 -16.65
C ASP A 88 -8.58 13.68 -16.55
N TYR A 89 -9.24 13.40 -17.67
CA TYR A 89 -10.67 13.18 -17.74
C TYR A 89 -11.10 11.87 -17.06
N CYS A 90 -10.31 10.80 -17.26
CA CYS A 90 -10.48 9.52 -16.58
C CYS A 90 -10.37 9.70 -15.05
N LYS A 91 -9.31 10.35 -14.55
CA LYS A 91 -9.11 10.55 -13.11
C LYS A 91 -10.09 11.51 -12.46
N GLY A 92 -10.45 12.60 -13.15
CA GLY A 92 -11.18 13.73 -12.55
C GLY A 92 -12.70 13.66 -12.70
N VAL A 93 -13.21 12.94 -13.70
CA VAL A 93 -14.64 13.04 -14.08
C VAL A 93 -15.28 11.65 -14.21
N GLU A 94 -14.74 10.79 -15.07
CA GLU A 94 -15.49 9.59 -15.50
C GLU A 94 -15.16 8.32 -14.69
N CYS A 95 -13.92 8.09 -14.26
CA CYS A 95 -13.57 6.76 -13.74
C CYS A 95 -14.21 6.49 -12.38
N ILE A 96 -14.13 7.43 -11.43
CA ILE A 96 -14.70 7.23 -10.09
C ILE A 96 -16.24 7.30 -10.11
N TRP A 97 -16.80 8.23 -10.89
CA TRP A 97 -18.24 8.53 -10.86
C TRP A 97 -19.05 7.81 -11.93
N SER A 98 -18.48 7.57 -13.12
CA SER A 98 -19.18 6.96 -14.25
C SER A 98 -18.80 5.48 -14.48
N ASN A 99 -17.67 5.02 -13.95
CA ASN A 99 -17.27 3.61 -13.99
C ASN A 99 -16.72 3.11 -12.65
N PRO A 100 -17.55 3.07 -11.59
CA PRO A 100 -17.13 2.74 -10.23
C PRO A 100 -16.50 1.34 -10.13
N ILE A 101 -16.87 0.40 -11.00
CA ILE A 101 -16.27 -0.94 -11.05
C ILE A 101 -14.81 -0.86 -11.50
N CYS A 102 -14.53 -0.13 -12.58
CA CYS A 102 -13.17 0.02 -13.11
C CYS A 102 -12.25 0.76 -12.12
N ALA A 103 -12.75 1.85 -11.53
CA ALA A 103 -12.03 2.57 -10.48
C ALA A 103 -11.82 1.70 -9.23
N GLY A 104 -12.85 0.99 -8.78
CA GLY A 104 -12.78 0.08 -7.64
C GLY A 104 -11.73 -0.99 -7.85
N ASN A 105 -11.70 -1.65 -9.00
CA ASN A 105 -10.70 -2.68 -9.33
C ASN A 105 -9.27 -2.14 -9.29
N LYS A 106 -9.05 -0.93 -9.80
CA LYS A 106 -7.74 -0.29 -9.72
C LYS A 106 -7.31 0.01 -8.28
N VAL A 107 -8.24 0.50 -7.45
CA VAL A 107 -7.97 0.77 -6.04
C VAL A 107 -7.67 -0.53 -5.30
N LYS A 108 -8.39 -1.62 -5.60
CA LYS A 108 -8.12 -2.97 -5.07
C LYS A 108 -6.71 -3.45 -5.43
N ASN A 109 -6.30 -3.31 -6.70
CA ASN A 109 -4.95 -3.68 -7.13
C ASN A 109 -3.87 -2.90 -6.37
N ASN A 110 -4.08 -1.61 -6.12
CA ASN A 110 -3.14 -0.82 -5.31
C ASN A 110 -3.09 -1.32 -3.86
N MET A 111 -4.23 -1.70 -3.28
CA MET A 111 -4.30 -2.24 -1.93
C MET A 111 -3.59 -3.60 -1.81
N GLU A 112 -3.61 -4.43 -2.85
CA GLU A 112 -2.84 -5.69 -2.90
C GLU A 112 -1.33 -5.42 -2.83
N VAL A 113 -0.82 -4.41 -3.56
CA VAL A 113 0.59 -3.99 -3.47
C VAL A 113 0.95 -3.49 -2.06
N MET A 114 0.02 -2.78 -1.39
CA MET A 114 0.22 -2.36 0.00
C MET A 114 0.28 -3.57 0.92
N ALA A 115 -0.62 -4.54 0.76
CA ALA A 115 -0.66 -5.75 1.55
C ALA A 115 0.64 -6.56 1.43
N GLU A 116 1.11 -6.80 0.21
CA GLU A 116 2.38 -7.47 -0.04
C GLU A 116 3.56 -6.74 0.61
N THR A 117 3.53 -5.41 0.60
CA THR A 117 4.57 -4.59 1.23
C THR A 117 4.53 -4.70 2.75
N ILE A 118 3.34 -4.69 3.35
CA ILE A 118 3.15 -4.92 4.78
C ILE A 118 3.67 -6.31 5.17
N THR A 119 3.28 -7.36 4.44
CA THR A 119 3.74 -8.73 4.71
C THR A 119 5.28 -8.83 4.66
N ARG A 120 5.93 -8.12 3.73
CA ARG A 120 7.40 -8.07 3.69
C ARG A 120 8.00 -7.40 4.94
N TYR A 121 7.41 -6.32 5.44
CA TYR A 121 7.87 -5.68 6.67
C TYR A 121 7.76 -6.58 7.89
N LEU A 122 6.67 -7.35 7.97
CA LEU A 122 6.44 -8.29 9.06
C LEU A 122 7.43 -9.45 9.02
N ASN A 123 7.78 -9.94 7.83
CA ASN A 123 8.72 -11.06 7.65
C ASN A 123 10.20 -10.65 7.72
N SER A 124 10.55 -9.39 7.40
CA SER A 124 11.96 -8.95 7.37
C SER A 124 12.59 -8.86 8.77
N ASN A 125 11.78 -8.73 9.82
CA ASN A 125 12.26 -8.76 11.21
C ASN A 125 12.77 -10.12 11.67
N SER A 126 12.44 -11.22 10.97
CA SER A 126 12.85 -12.57 11.38
C SER A 126 14.27 -12.95 10.95
N SER A 127 14.96 -12.12 10.14
CA SER A 127 16.21 -12.52 9.47
C SER A 127 17.45 -11.65 9.79
N ASN A 128 17.34 -10.62 10.62
CA ASN A 128 18.41 -9.60 10.76
C ASN A 128 19.13 -9.57 12.12
N ASP A 129 19.08 -10.65 12.91
CA ASP A 129 19.75 -10.72 14.22
C ASP A 129 21.14 -11.38 14.22
N ASN A 130 21.77 -11.61 13.06
CA ASN A 130 23.10 -12.25 12.99
C ASN A 130 24.09 -11.53 12.08
N SER A 131 24.40 -10.27 12.41
CA SER A 131 25.67 -9.66 12.00
C SER A 131 26.08 -8.57 12.98
N GLU A 132 26.42 -8.99 14.21
CA GLU A 132 27.46 -8.29 14.97
C GLU A 132 28.82 -8.65 14.37
N ALA A 133 29.54 -7.64 13.89
CA ALA A 133 31.00 -7.67 13.86
C ALA A 133 31.51 -6.31 14.35
N PRO A 134 32.61 -6.29 15.13
CA PRO A 134 32.82 -5.34 16.19
C PRO A 134 33.49 -4.05 15.73
N ALA A 135 33.23 -2.99 16.50
CA ALA A 135 34.02 -1.76 16.45
C ALA A 135 35.45 -2.04 16.94
N GLU A 136 36.45 -1.72 16.11
CA GLU A 136 37.81 -1.43 16.57
C GLU A 136 38.20 0.00 16.24
N ILE A 137 38.89 0.57 17.22
CA ILE A 137 39.15 1.98 17.45
C ILE A 137 40.48 2.39 16.78
N SER A 138 40.44 3.57 16.15
CA SER A 138 41.53 4.46 15.71
C SER A 138 42.89 4.35 16.44
N GLN A 139 43.99 4.36 15.67
CA GLN A 139 45.18 5.12 16.04
C GLN A 139 45.98 5.62 14.83
N LYS A 140 46.22 6.94 14.82
CA LYS A 140 47.19 7.65 13.97
C LYS A 140 48.61 7.31 14.44
N ASP A 141 49.57 7.17 13.52
CA ASP A 141 50.79 8.00 13.47
C ASP A 141 51.83 7.50 12.45
N ASN A 142 52.47 8.49 11.80
CA ASN A 142 53.83 8.55 11.23
C ASN A 142 54.20 8.06 9.81
N ILE A 143 54.34 9.07 8.92
CA ILE A 143 55.54 9.49 8.14
C ILE A 143 56.30 8.43 7.33
N LEU A 144 56.31 8.55 5.99
CA LEU A 144 57.44 9.00 5.14
C LEU A 144 57.07 8.85 3.64
N PHE A 145 57.04 9.95 2.88
CA PHE A 145 57.71 10.20 1.59
C PHE A 145 57.43 11.65 1.16
#